data_AF-A0A9P7DI41-F1
#
_entry.id   AF-A0A9P7DI41-F1
#
_cell.length_a   1.000
_cell.length_b   1.000
_cell.length_c   1.000
_cell.angle_alpha   90.00
_cell.angle_beta   90.00
_cell.angle_gamma   90.00
#
_symmetry.space_group_name_H-M   'P 1'
#
loop_
_entity.id
_entity.type
_entity.pdbx_description
1 polymer ?
#
loop_
_entity_poly.entity_id
_entity_poly.type
_entity_poly.pdbx_seq_one_letter_code
_entity_poly.pdbx_strand_id
1 'polypeptide(L)' 'DGTNEDHELHCRAMLMLFKPWRKFEDLKCHNDTWAESLEQQAFAPELSRVMQNMNVENECKDACDTH' A
#
# COMPACT_ATOMS: atom_id res chain seq x y z
N ASP A 1 7.97 16.81 5.62
CA ASP A 1 6.93 16.54 4.61
C ASP A 1 7.35 15.29 3.83
N GLY A 2 7.36 14.12 4.48
CA GLY A 2 7.87 12.86 3.90
C GLY A 2 6.89 11.69 4.02
N THR A 3 6.00 11.74 5.02
CA THR A 3 5.08 10.66 5.36
C THR A 3 4.07 10.30 4.27
N ASN A 4 3.71 11.25 3.40
CA ASN A 4 2.71 11.01 2.37
C ASN A 4 3.28 10.26 1.14
N GLU A 5 4.55 10.50 0.80
CA GLU A 5 5.23 9.83 -0.31
C GLU A 5 5.54 8.37 0.04
N ASP A 6 6.00 8.11 1.26
CA ASP A 6 6.25 6.75 1.77
C ASP A 6 4.96 5.92 1.78
N HIS A 7 3.84 6.54 2.18
CA HIS A 7 2.52 5.89 2.16
C HIS A 7 2.07 5.55 0.74
N GLU A 8 2.20 6.47 -0.23
CA GLU A 8 1.85 6.19 -1.63
C GLU A 8 2.72 5.10 -2.26
N LEU A 9 4.02 5.09 -1.96
CA LEU A 9 4.95 4.03 -2.38
C LEU A 9 4.55 2.67 -1.80
N HIS A 10 4.16 2.65 -0.53
CA HIS A 10 3.68 1.45 0.14
C HIS A 10 2.39 0.91 -0.49
N CYS A 11 1.38 1.76 -0.69
CA CYS A 11 0.12 1.38 -1.35
C CYS A 11 0.37 0.88 -2.77
N ARG A 12 1.27 1.52 -3.52
CA ARG A 12 1.69 1.08 -4.85
C ARG A 12 2.32 -0.31 -4.80
N ALA A 13 3.24 -0.56 -3.87
CA ALA A 13 3.88 -1.87 -3.71
C ALA A 13 2.86 -2.96 -3.38
N MET A 14 1.90 -2.68 -2.50
CA MET A 14 0.81 -3.60 -2.15
C MET A 14 -0.10 -3.93 -3.34
N LEU A 15 -0.53 -2.91 -4.09
CA LEU A 15 -1.28 -3.12 -5.32
C LEU A 15 -0.47 -3.97 -6.31
N MET A 16 0.83 -3.69 -6.43
CA MET A 16 1.81 -4.44 -7.22
C MET A 16 2.26 -5.79 -6.62
N LEU A 17 1.63 -6.30 -5.56
CA LEU A 17 1.94 -7.63 -5.01
C LEU A 17 0.69 -8.50 -4.96
N PHE A 18 -0.43 -7.88 -4.61
CA PHE A 18 -1.66 -8.60 -4.25
C PHE A 18 -2.75 -8.52 -5.32
N LYS A 19 -2.70 -7.56 -6.24
CA LYS A 19 -3.63 -7.48 -7.36
C LYS A 19 -3.07 -8.27 -8.55
N PRO A 20 -3.84 -9.04 -9.31
CA PRO A 20 -3.38 -9.48 -10.62
C PRO A 20 -3.59 -8.33 -11.63
N TRP A 21 -2.51 -7.76 -12.19
CA TRP A 21 -2.61 -6.74 -13.26
C TRP A 21 -1.93 -7.20 -14.55
N ARG A 22 -2.51 -6.85 -15.70
CA ARG A 22 -1.86 -6.98 -17.02
C ARG A 22 -1.38 -5.65 -17.57
N LYS A 23 -2.05 -4.56 -17.17
CA LYS A 23 -1.75 -3.18 -17.57
C LYS A 23 -1.71 -2.29 -16.35
N PHE A 24 -1.07 -1.14 -16.48
CA PHE A 24 -1.02 -0.13 -15.43
C PHE A 24 -2.42 0.40 -15.07
N GLU A 25 -3.31 0.50 -16.05
CA GLU A 25 -4.70 0.90 -15.88
C GLU A 25 -5.49 -0.08 -15.00
N ASP A 26 -5.07 -1.35 -14.93
CA ASP A 26 -5.68 -2.30 -14.00
C ASP A 26 -5.33 -1.94 -12.55
N LEU A 27 -4.19 -1.30 -12.27
CA LEU A 27 -3.72 -1.02 -10.91
C LEU A 27 -4.46 0.16 -10.28
N LYS A 28 -4.58 1.28 -11.00
CA LYS A 28 -5.04 2.58 -10.53
C LYS A 28 -5.64 3.37 -11.69
N CYS A 29 -6.73 4.09 -11.44
CA CYS A 29 -7.25 5.08 -12.38
C CYS A 29 -6.34 6.32 -12.41
N HIS A 30 -6.21 6.98 -13.56
CA HIS A 30 -5.34 8.16 -13.71
C HIS A 30 -5.63 9.28 -12.70
N ASN A 31 -6.87 9.37 -12.21
CA ASN A 31 -7.33 10.41 -11.30
C ASN A 31 -7.26 10.04 -9.81
N ASP A 32 -7.10 8.75 -9.47
CA ASP A 32 -7.19 8.27 -8.09
C ASP A 32 -5.80 8.11 -7.49
N THR A 33 -5.61 8.36 -6.20
CA THR A 33 -4.33 8.05 -5.53
C THR A 33 -4.11 6.54 -5.37
N TRP A 34 -2.87 6.13 -5.06
CA TRP A 34 -2.59 4.70 -4.81
C TRP A 34 -3.34 4.19 -3.58
N ALA A 35 -3.49 5.03 -2.56
CA ALA A 35 -4.27 4.74 -1.37
C ALA A 35 -5.75 4.52 -1.71
N GLU A 36 -6.37 5.44 -2.46
CA GLU A 36 -7.77 5.29 -2.88
C GLU A 36 -7.99 4.03 -3.73
N SER A 37 -7.06 3.73 -4.65
CA SER A 37 -7.14 2.52 -5.49
C SER A 37 -6.99 1.23 -4.66
N LEU A 38 -6.22 1.27 -3.57
CA LEU A 38 -6.05 0.17 -2.62
C LEU A 38 -7.31 0.02 -1.75
N GLU A 39 -7.87 1.11 -1.23
CA GLU A 39 -9.08 1.10 -0.39
C GLU A 39 -10.34 0.71 -1.16
N GLN A 40 -10.48 1.13 -2.42
CA GLN A 40 -11.59 0.73 -3.27
C GLN A 40 -11.52 -0.75 -3.66
N GLN A 41 -10.35 -1.37 -3.52
CA GLN A 41 -10.20 -2.77 -3.86
C GLN A 41 -10.58 -3.65 -2.68
N ALA A 42 -11.61 -4.47 -2.90
CA ALA A 42 -11.99 -5.50 -1.94
C ALA A 42 -10.94 -6.63 -1.93
N PHE A 43 -9.93 -6.50 -1.07
CA PHE A 43 -9.01 -7.59 -0.78
C PHE A 43 -9.69 -8.65 0.09
N ALA A 44 -9.32 -9.91 -0.12
CA ALA A 44 -9.71 -10.97 0.79
C ALA A 44 -9.22 -10.63 2.22
N PRO A 45 -9.98 -10.99 3.28
CA PRO A 45 -9.62 -10.66 4.65
C PRO A 45 -8.24 -11.20 5.06
N GLU A 46 -7.80 -12.32 4.45
CA GLU A 46 -6.45 -12.86 4.63
C GLU A 46 -5.37 -11.93 4.07
N LEU A 47 -5.57 -11.36 2.88
CA LEU A 47 -4.64 -10.41 2.26
C LEU A 47 -4.61 -9.09 3.03
N SER A 48 -5.77 -8.62 3.49
CA SER A 48 -5.87 -7.43 4.33
C SER A 48 -5.06 -7.58 5.63
N ARG A 49 -5.07 -8.77 6.23
CA ARG A 49 -4.25 -9.08 7.41
C ARG A 49 -2.75 -9.11 7.11
N VAL A 50 -2.34 -9.65 5.95
CA VAL A 50 -0.93 -9.61 5.49
C VAL A 50 -0.49 -8.18 5.23
N MET A 51 -1.35 -7.37 4.61
CA MET A 51 -1.07 -5.96 4.36
C MET A 51 -0.91 -5.17 5.66
N GLN A 52 -1.82 -5.34 6.62
CA GLN A 52 -1.69 -4.73 7.95
C GLN A 52 -0.40 -5.17 8.64
N ASN A 53 -0.02 -6.45 8.56
CA ASN A 53 1.23 -6.92 9.14
C ASN A 53 2.46 -6.27 8.48
N MET A 54 2.44 -6.09 7.15
CA MET A 54 3.50 -5.37 6.41
C MET A 54 3.54 -3.87 6.74
N ASN A 55 2.41 -3.24 7.04
CA ASN A 55 2.36 -1.84 7.46
C ASN A 55 2.91 -1.67 8.89
N VAL A 56 2.59 -2.59 9.80
CA VAL A 56 3.08 -2.58 11.19
C VAL A 56 4.60 -2.75 11.27
N GLU A 57 5.21 -3.57 10.41
CA GLU A 57 6.69 -3.69 10.34
C GLU A 57 7.36 -2.39 9.84
N ASN A 58 6.63 -1.55 9.10
CA ASN A 58 7.13 -0.25 8.65
C ASN A 58 7.06 0.80 9.79
N GLU A 59 5.98 0.81 10.56
CA GLU A 59 5.83 1.68 11.74
C GLU A 59 6.87 1.34 12.84
N CYS A 60 7.22 0.06 13.02
CA CYS A 60 8.25 -0.33 13.98
C CYS A 60 9.69 0.02 13.54
N LYS A 61 9.94 0.25 12.24
CA LYS A 61 11.26 0.70 11.76
C LYS A 61 11.48 2.19 11.98
N ASP A 62 10.44 3.01 11.85
CA ASP A 62 10.50 4.45 12.13
C ASP A 62 10.75 4.73 13.63
N ALA A 63 10.23 3.86 14.50
CA ALA A 63 10.46 3.93 15.94
C ALA A 63 11.91 3.61 16.38
N CYS A 64 12.80 3.21 15.48
CA CYS A 64 14.19 2.88 15.78
C CYS A 64 15.19 4.01 15.44
N ASP A 65 14.76 5.12 14.80
CA ASP A 65 15.61 6.29 14.55
C ASP A 65 15.37 7.37 15.63
N THR A 66 15.48 6.97 16.90
CA THR A 66 15.55 7.89 18.03
C THR A 66 16.40 7.24 19.12
N HIS A 67 17.71 7.15 18.89
CA HIS A 67 18.74 6.92 19.91
C HIS A 67 19.98 7.75 19.60
#